data_AF-A0A9E3A9W2-F1
#
_entry.id   AF-A0A9E3A9W2-F1
#
_cell.length_a   1.000
_cell.length_b   1.000
_cell.length_c   1.000
_cell.angle_alpha   90.00
_cell.angle_beta   90.00
_cell.angle_gamma   90.00
#
_symmetry.space_group_name_H-M   'P 1'
#
loop_
_entity.id
_entity.type
_entity.pdbx_description
1 polymer ?
#
loop_
_entity_poly.entity_id
_entity_poly.type
_entity_poly.pdbx_seq_one_letter_code
_entity_poly.pdbx_strand_id
1 'polypeptide(L)' 'MTDNAASEVLVAYEAAKQAHLPLAVCFRVGVAAGRRVHPDQSRDYAAQQAVTVILEAEPTGTPSSAQQDATA' A
#
# COMPACT_ATOMS: atom_id res chain seq x y z
N MET A 1 0.65 7.68 -17.56
CA MET A 1 -0.54 6.85 -17.30
C MET A 1 -0.44 6.41 -15.85
N THR A 2 -1.29 6.98 -14.98
CA THR A 2 -1.33 6.61 -13.56
C THR A 2 -1.68 5.13 -13.48
N ASP A 3 -0.88 4.34 -12.76
CA ASP A 3 -1.19 2.94 -12.52
C ASP A 3 -2.45 2.86 -11.65
N ASN A 4 -3.58 2.58 -12.29
CA ASN A 4 -4.88 2.50 -11.62
C ASN A 4 -4.88 1.39 -10.56
N ALA A 5 -4.10 0.32 -10.76
CA ALA A 5 -3.99 -0.76 -9.78
C ALA A 5 -3.23 -0.29 -8.54
N ALA A 6 -2.16 0.49 -8.69
CA ALA A 6 -1.42 1.02 -7.55
C ALA A 6 -2.30 1.92 -6.66
N SER A 7 -3.07 2.82 -7.26
CA SER A 7 -4.00 3.69 -6.53
C SER A 7 -5.08 2.90 -5.78
N GLU A 8 -5.73 1.94 -6.45
CA GLU A 8 -6.77 1.10 -5.84
C GLU A 8 -6.24 0.23 -4.69
N VAL A 9 -5.02 -0.29 -4.83
CA VAL A 9 -4.33 -1.05 -3.77
C VAL A 9 -4.14 -0.19 -2.52
N LEU A 10 -3.62 1.03 -2.68
CA LEU A 10 -3.35 1.93 -1.55
C LEU A 10 -4.63 2.42 -0.88
N VAL A 11 -5.65 2.79 -1.67
CA VAL A 11 -6.96 3.20 -1.13
C VAL A 11 -7.57 2.10 -0.26
N ALA A 12 -7.58 0.85 -0.75
CA ALA A 12 -8.14 -0.27 0.01
C ALA A 12 -7.31 -0.61 1.26
N TYR A 13 -5.97 -0.56 1.15
CA TYR A 13 -5.06 -0.79 2.28
C TYR A 13 -5.24 0.26 3.38
N GLU A 14 -5.25 1.54 3.03
CA GLU A 14 -5.41 2.63 4.00
C GLU A 14 -6.81 2.64 4.62
N ALA A 15 -7.86 2.34 3.85
CA ALA A 15 -9.21 2.20 4.40
C ALA A 15 -9.29 1.09 5.46
N ALA A 16 -8.61 -0.04 5.24
CA ALA A 16 -8.53 -1.13 6.23
C ALA A 16 -7.70 -0.75 7.46
N LYS A 17 -6.61 0.02 7.29
CA LYS A 17 -5.84 0.57 8.41
C LYS A 17 -6.67 1.54 9.24
N GLN A 18 -7.41 2.43 8.61
CA GLN A 18 -8.33 3.37 9.27
C GLN A 18 -9.47 2.66 10.00
N ALA A 19 -9.89 1.49 9.51
CA ALA A 19 -10.84 0.62 10.20
C ALA A 19 -10.20 -0.23 11.32
N HIS A 20 -8.92 -0.02 11.63
CA HIS A 20 -8.15 -0.75 12.65
C HIS A 20 -8.17 -2.27 12.47
N LEU A 21 -8.24 -2.74 11.21
CA LEU A 21 -8.18 -4.16 10.91
C LEU A 21 -6.76 -4.70 11.15
N PRO A 22 -6.61 -6.02 11.39
CA PRO A 22 -5.29 -6.63 11.49
C PRO A 22 -4.47 -6.35 10.23
N LEU A 23 -3.16 -6.10 10.36
CA LEU A 23 -2.28 -5.76 9.23
C LEU A 23 -2.36 -6.80 8.09
N ALA A 24 -2.45 -8.09 8.45
CA ALA A 24 -2.63 -9.17 7.47
C ALA A 24 -3.95 -9.08 6.68
N VAL A 25 -4.98 -8.43 7.22
CA VAL A 25 -6.24 -8.12 6.52
C VAL A 25 -6.06 -6.89 5.64
N CYS A 26 -5.35 -5.86 6.10
CA CYS A 26 -5.04 -4.68 5.28
C CYS A 26 -4.32 -5.07 3.98
N PHE A 27 -3.27 -5.91 4.07
CA PHE A 27 -2.58 -6.42 2.87
C PHE A 27 -3.51 -7.24 1.97
N ARG A 28 -4.39 -8.07 2.54
CA ARG A 28 -5.32 -8.89 1.75
C ARG A 28 -6.32 -8.05 0.95
N VAL A 29 -6.86 -6.97 1.54
CA VAL A 29 -7.82 -6.12 0.82
C VAL A 29 -7.14 -5.29 -0.27
N GLY A 30 -5.91 -4.81 -0.04
CA GLY A 30 -5.11 -4.14 -1.06
C GLY A 30 -4.80 -5.07 -2.24
N VAL A 31 -4.32 -6.28 -1.97
CA VAL A 31 -4.09 -7.32 -3.00
C VAL A 31 -5.39 -7.65 -3.76
N ALA A 32 -6.52 -7.74 -3.06
CA ALA A 32 -7.81 -8.01 -3.71
C ALA A 32 -8.26 -6.86 -4.62
N ALA A 33 -7.99 -5.60 -4.25
CA ALA A 33 -8.29 -4.43 -5.07
C ALA A 33 -7.44 -4.40 -6.35
N GLY A 34 -6.12 -4.56 -6.22
CA GLY A 34 -5.21 -4.60 -7.37
C GLY A 34 -5.54 -5.73 -8.36
N ARG A 35 -5.91 -6.91 -7.85
CA ARG A 35 -6.33 -8.06 -8.69
C ARG A 35 -7.59 -7.80 -9.50
N ARG A 36 -8.49 -6.91 -9.08
CA ARG A 36 -9.68 -6.57 -9.87
C ARG A 36 -9.35 -5.73 -11.09
N VAL A 37 -8.26 -4.95 -11.02
CA VAL A 37 -7.79 -4.09 -12.11
C VAL A 37 -7.02 -4.89 -13.16
N HIS A 38 -6.30 -5.95 -12.75
CA HIS A 38 -5.55 -6.83 -13.64
C HIS A 38 -6.01 -8.30 -13.54
N PRO A 39 -7.20 -8.64 -14.10
CA PRO A 39 -7.71 -10.01 -14.04
C PRO A 39 -6.87 -11.02 -14.85
N ASP A 40 -6.11 -10.54 -15.84
CA ASP A 40 -5.29 -11.37 -16.73
C ASP A 40 -3.90 -11.70 -16.16
N GLN A 41 -3.48 -11.01 -15.09
CA GLN A 41 -2.22 -11.31 -14.42
C GLN A 41 -2.36 -12.56 -13.56
N SER A 42 -1.27 -13.33 -13.44
CA SER A 42 -1.26 -14.46 -12.51
C SER A 42 -1.51 -13.96 -11.09
N ARG A 43 -2.25 -14.77 -10.31
CA ARG A 43 -2.65 -14.38 -8.95
C ARG A 43 -1.45 -14.05 -8.07
N ASP A 44 -0.37 -14.81 -8.23
CA ASP A 44 0.85 -14.65 -7.45
C ASP A 44 1.60 -13.38 -7.85
N TYR A 45 1.69 -13.10 -9.16
CA TYR A 45 2.34 -11.88 -9.65
C TYR A 45 1.57 -10.63 -9.21
N ALA A 46 0.24 -10.60 -9.37
CA ALA A 46 -0.57 -9.48 -8.95
C ALA A 46 -0.52 -9.25 -7.42
N ALA A 47 -0.42 -10.33 -6.63
CA ALA A 47 -0.25 -10.22 -5.18
C ALA A 47 1.12 -9.66 -4.81
N GLN A 48 2.20 -10.11 -5.46
CA GLN A 48 3.55 -9.58 -5.23
C GLN A 48 3.63 -8.09 -5.58
N GLN A 49 3.11 -7.69 -6.74
CA GLN A 49 3.07 -6.28 -7.17
C GLN A 49 2.30 -5.40 -6.17
N ALA A 50 1.12 -5.83 -5.73
CA ALA A 50 0.34 -5.07 -4.75
C ALA A 50 1.05 -4.93 -3.40
N VAL A 51 1.76 -5.97 -2.93
CA VAL A 51 2.56 -5.89 -1.70
C VAL A 51 3.74 -4.93 -1.89
N THR A 52 4.43 -4.97 -3.02
CA THR A 52 5.51 -4.02 -3.34
C THR A 52 5.02 -2.58 -3.27
N VAL A 53 3.90 -2.27 -3.93
CA VAL A 53 3.29 -0.92 -3.90
C VAL A 53 3.00 -0.45 -2.47
N ILE A 54 2.42 -1.33 -1.63
CA ILE A 54 2.12 -0.98 -0.23
C ILE A 54 3.41 -0.70 0.56
N LEU A 55 4.43 -1.55 0.39
CA LEU A 55 5.69 -1.41 1.12
C LEU A 55 6.51 -0.20 0.66
N GLU A 56 6.43 0.17 -0.62
CA GLU A 56 7.05 1.38 -1.15
C GLU A 56 6.33 2.66 -0.70
N ALA A 57 5.02 2.56 -0.44
CA ALA A 57 4.20 3.67 0.04
C ALA A 57 4.24 3.85 1.57
N GLU A 58 4.53 2.78 2.32
CA GLU A 58 4.80 2.88 3.76
C GLU A 58 6.13 3.64 3.94
N PRO A 59 6.12 4.86 4.51
CA PRO A 59 7.35 5.53 4.81
C PRO A 59 8.11 4.67 5.82
N THR A 60 9.25 4.10 5.42
CA THR A 60 10.23 3.48 6.33
C THR A 60 10.29 4.33 7.59
N GLY A 61 10.04 3.69 8.73
CA GLY A 61 9.66 4.29 10.01
C GLY A 61 10.23 5.69 10.27
N THR A 62 9.39 6.57 10.82
CA THR A 62 9.76 7.82 11.50
C THR A 62 11.28 8.04 11.63
N PRO A 63 11.91 8.96 10.88
CA PRO A 63 12.96 9.72 11.51
C PRO A 63 12.27 10.46 12.67
N SER A 64 12.61 10.03 13.89
CA SER A 64 12.40 10.78 15.12
C SER A 64 12.51 12.28 14.84
N SER A 65 11.54 13.05 15.35
CA SER A 65 11.31 14.49 15.18
C SER A 65 12.45 15.43 15.62
N ALA A 66 13.71 15.06 15.42
CA ALA A 66 14.90 15.80 15.82
C ALA A 66 15.59 16.56 14.68
N GLN A 67 14.99 16.66 13.49
CA GLN A 67 15.58 17.39 12.34
C GLN A 67 14.66 18.49 11.79
N GLN A 68 13.88 19.13 12.66
CA GLN A 68 13.18 20.38 12.35
C GLN A 68 13.59 21.47 13.36
N ASP A 69 14.90 21.64 13.58
CA ASP A 69 15.43 22.88 14.17
C ASP A 69 16.91 23.06 13.79
N ALA A 70 17.16 23.43 12.53
CA ALA A 70 18.44 23.96 12.09
C ALA A 70 18.31 24.62 10.70
N THR A 71 17.58 25.74 10.63
CA THR A 71 17.96 26.84 9.73
C THR A 71 17.71 28.15 10.46
N ALA A 72 18.82 28.80 10.81
CA ALA A 72 18.92 30.14 11.36
C ALA A 72 18.41 31.21 10.39
#